data_AF-A0A1M6UIW8-F1
#
_entry.id   AF-A0A1M6UIW8-F1
#
_cell.length_a   1.000
_cell.length_b   1.000
_cell.length_c   1.000
_cell.angle_alpha   90.00
_cell.angle_beta   90.00
_cell.angle_gamma   90.00
#
_symmetry.space_group_name_H-M   'P 1'
#
loop_
_entity.id
_entity.type
_entity.pdbx_description
1 polymer ?
#
loop_
_entity_poly.entity_id
_entity_poly.type
_entity_poly.pdbx_seq_one_letter_code
_entity_poly.pdbx_strand_id
1 'polypeptide(L)'
;MYLQLTGTQVRLLGSMHLFPAASRKMPPWIAEAYDWAEALVFESDPPTILPFLKAHPHDGANRLRSLLSADAWHRLEAAWPVEGALAPLADLRPWAALIVAPTLFQQVVEGVEPRMLRSAITQGKPYRYLETAQEVAASLESIPLDAIGAALGLLMSDLAEPQRTLERMHAAWLDGDLAEVQRIAAESPMFNLPGIREAILDARNRAWAARLKDLATRPERTLIVVGALHLCGPGNLIDCLAHPVEPVFAST
;
A
#
# COMPACT_ATOMS: atom_id res chain seq x y z
N MET A 1 -2.37 -6.95 -14.59
CA MET A 1 -1.65 -6.75 -13.30
C MET A 1 -0.96 -8.02 -12.77
N TYR A 2 -0.73 -9.02 -13.62
CA TYR A 2 -0.03 -10.25 -13.27
C TYR A 2 1.00 -10.53 -14.37
N LEU A 3 2.27 -10.42 -14.01
CA LEU A 3 3.36 -10.27 -14.96
C LEU A 3 4.45 -11.29 -14.67
N GLN A 4 5.08 -11.83 -15.71
CA GLN A 4 6.24 -12.68 -15.65
C GLN A 4 7.49 -11.86 -15.97
N LEU A 5 8.53 -11.93 -15.13
CA LEU A 5 9.86 -11.45 -15.51
C LEU A 5 10.44 -12.43 -16.53
N THR A 6 10.63 -11.99 -17.77
CA THR A 6 10.99 -12.86 -18.90
C THR A 6 12.30 -13.60 -18.62
N GLY A 7 12.31 -14.91 -18.88
CA GLY A 7 13.50 -15.76 -18.67
C GLY A 7 13.83 -16.09 -17.21
N THR A 8 12.91 -15.83 -16.27
CA THR A 8 13.10 -16.11 -14.84
C THR A 8 11.94 -16.96 -14.30
N GLN A 9 12.04 -17.42 -13.05
CA GLN A 9 10.95 -18.07 -12.32
C GLN A 9 10.24 -17.08 -11.37
N VAL A 10 10.18 -15.80 -11.74
CA VAL A 10 9.63 -14.73 -10.91
C VAL A 10 8.41 -14.09 -11.58
N ARG A 11 7.31 -13.99 -10.83
CA ARG A 11 6.11 -13.26 -11.25
C ARG A 11 5.79 -12.12 -10.28
N LEU A 12 5.30 -11.01 -10.83
CA LEU A 12 4.79 -9.84 -10.10
C LEU A 12 3.26 -9.88 -10.11
N LEU A 13 2.66 -9.60 -8.96
CA LEU A 13 1.22 -9.50 -8.78
C LEU A 13 0.88 -8.14 -8.17
N GLY A 14 0.08 -7.36 -8.90
CA GLY A 14 -0.50 -6.11 -8.43
C GLY A 14 -1.74 -6.37 -7.59
N SER A 15 -1.66 -6.14 -6.28
CA SER A 15 -2.72 -6.40 -5.31
C SER A 15 -3.47 -5.14 -4.90
N MET A 16 -4.58 -5.32 -4.18
CA MET A 16 -5.13 -4.28 -3.31
C MET A 16 -5.17 -4.81 -1.88
N HIS A 17 -4.72 -4.00 -0.92
CA HIS A 17 -4.72 -4.34 0.50
C HIS A 17 -6.13 -4.51 1.10
N LEU A 18 -7.07 -3.71 0.59
CA LEU A 18 -8.46 -3.63 1.04
C LEU A 18 -9.40 -3.63 -0.16
N PHE A 19 -10.56 -4.25 -0.01
CA PHE A 19 -11.66 -4.17 -0.96
C PHE A 19 -12.85 -3.41 -0.36
N PRO A 20 -13.72 -2.80 -1.18
CA PRO A 20 -15.01 -2.30 -0.71
C PRO A 20 -15.83 -3.44 -0.07
N ALA A 21 -16.46 -3.18 1.07
CA ALA A 21 -17.28 -4.18 1.76
C ALA A 21 -18.42 -4.74 0.89
N ALA A 22 -18.93 -3.94 -0.05
CA ALA A 22 -19.96 -4.32 -1.01
C ALA A 22 -19.50 -5.37 -2.04
N SER A 23 -18.19 -5.60 -2.22
CA SER A 23 -17.66 -6.59 -3.15
C SER A 23 -16.41 -7.28 -2.63
N ARG A 24 -16.51 -8.60 -2.47
CA ARG A 24 -15.38 -9.50 -2.15
C ARG A 24 -14.85 -10.25 -3.38
N LYS A 25 -15.25 -9.83 -4.59
CA LYS A 25 -14.85 -10.48 -5.82
C LYS A 25 -13.33 -10.45 -5.95
N MET A 26 -12.78 -11.58 -6.35
CA MET A 26 -11.36 -11.72 -6.60
C MET A 26 -11.20 -12.35 -7.98
N PRO A 27 -10.36 -11.79 -8.86
CA PRO A 27 -10.16 -12.37 -10.17
C PRO A 27 -9.57 -13.80 -10.06
N PRO A 28 -9.93 -14.72 -10.97
CA PRO A 28 -9.42 -16.10 -10.93
C PRO A 28 -7.89 -16.18 -10.93
N TRP A 29 -7.23 -15.25 -11.63
CA TRP A 29 -5.77 -15.17 -11.73
C TRP A 29 -5.04 -15.05 -10.39
N ILE A 30 -5.71 -14.62 -9.31
CA ILE A 30 -5.11 -14.56 -7.97
C ILE A 30 -4.85 -15.97 -7.43
N ALA A 31 -5.83 -16.86 -7.55
CA ALA A 31 -5.69 -18.25 -7.09
C ALA A 31 -4.66 -18.99 -7.94
N GLU A 32 -4.71 -18.81 -9.27
CA GLU A 32 -3.74 -19.39 -10.20
C GLU A 32 -2.31 -18.93 -9.91
N ALA A 33 -2.14 -17.65 -9.55
CA ALA A 33 -0.83 -17.13 -9.17
C ALA A 33 -0.30 -17.77 -7.89
N TYR A 34 -1.15 -17.93 -6.88
CA TYR A 34 -0.78 -18.59 -5.63
C TYR A 34 -0.41 -20.06 -5.84
N ASP A 35 -1.17 -20.79 -6.66
CA ASP A 35 -0.94 -22.20 -6.95
C ASP A 35 0.33 -22.43 -7.77
N TRP A 36 0.64 -21.51 -8.69
CA TRP A 36 1.88 -21.54 -9.45
C TRP A 36 3.13 -21.35 -8.58
N ALA A 37 3.04 -20.55 -7.52
CA ALA A 37 4.18 -20.16 -6.69
C ALA A 37 4.63 -21.25 -5.71
N GLU A 38 5.94 -21.44 -5.59
CA GLU A 38 6.56 -22.24 -4.53
C GLU A 38 6.89 -21.38 -3.31
N ALA A 39 7.27 -20.11 -3.51
CA ALA A 39 7.49 -19.13 -2.47
C ALA A 39 6.80 -17.80 -2.75
N LEU A 40 6.45 -17.08 -1.69
CA LEU A 40 5.82 -15.77 -1.75
C LEU A 40 6.75 -14.68 -1.22
N VAL A 41 6.60 -13.48 -1.76
CA VAL A 41 7.26 -12.27 -1.28
C VAL A 41 6.21 -11.18 -1.16
N PHE A 42 5.98 -10.66 0.03
CA PHE A 42 5.08 -9.53 0.28
C PHE A 42 5.87 -8.25 0.54
N GLU A 43 5.22 -7.09 0.55
CA GLU A 43 5.87 -5.82 0.85
C GLU A 43 6.51 -5.82 2.24
N SER A 44 5.69 -5.91 3.28
CA SER A 44 6.09 -5.78 4.69
C SER A 44 5.20 -6.63 5.60
N ASP A 45 5.61 -6.78 6.87
CA ASP A 45 4.86 -7.51 7.90
C ASP A 45 3.93 -6.56 8.68
N PRO A 46 2.61 -6.56 8.45
CA PRO A 46 1.73 -5.51 8.99
C PRO A 46 1.76 -5.34 10.52
N PRO A 47 1.76 -6.40 11.36
CA PRO A 47 1.80 -6.25 12.81
C PRO A 47 3.07 -5.54 13.32
N THR A 48 4.17 -5.62 12.58
CA THR A 48 5.46 -5.07 13.02
C THR A 48 5.55 -3.55 12.92
N ILE A 49 4.61 -2.89 12.23
CA ILE A 49 4.56 -1.42 12.15
C ILE A 49 4.01 -0.77 13.42
N LEU A 50 3.25 -1.51 14.24
CA LEU A 50 2.55 -0.96 15.40
C LEU A 50 3.45 -0.16 16.37
N PRO A 51 4.67 -0.61 16.71
CA PRO A 51 5.57 0.15 17.59
C PRO A 51 6.06 1.48 16.99
N PHE A 52 5.98 1.65 15.67
CA PHE A 52 6.45 2.85 14.97
C PHE A 52 5.35 3.92 14.81
N LEU A 53 4.09 3.58 15.07
CA LEU A 53 2.96 4.51 14.87
C LEU A 53 2.99 5.69 15.84
N LYS A 54 3.55 5.50 17.04
CA LYS A 54 3.57 6.50 18.10
C LYS A 54 4.84 7.36 18.03
N ALA A 55 4.68 8.65 18.28
CA ALA A 55 5.81 9.56 18.46
C ALA A 55 6.46 9.31 19.82
N HIS A 56 7.78 9.49 19.93
CA HIS A 56 8.40 9.52 21.25
C HIS A 56 7.93 10.79 21.99
N PRO A 57 7.68 10.74 23.30
CA PRO A 57 7.21 11.90 24.07
C PRO A 57 8.11 13.15 23.90
N HIS A 58 9.41 12.94 23.72
CA HIS A 58 10.41 14.00 23.53
C HIS A 58 10.45 14.59 22.12
N ASP A 59 9.88 13.92 21.13
CA ASP A 59 9.79 14.41 19.76
C ASP A 59 8.59 15.35 19.57
N GLY A 60 7.90 15.71 20.67
CA GLY A 60 6.78 16.63 20.67
C GLY A 60 5.48 15.93 20.31
N ALA A 61 4.80 15.39 21.33
CA ALA A 61 3.46 14.77 21.27
C ALA A 61 2.32 15.72 20.84
N ASN A 62 2.61 16.76 20.05
CA ASN A 62 1.65 17.76 19.55
C ASN A 62 1.93 18.22 18.11
N ARG A 63 2.87 17.57 17.38
CA ARG A 63 3.14 17.97 15.98
C ARG A 63 1.88 17.88 15.14
N LEU A 64 1.16 16.75 15.17
CA LEU A 64 -0.01 16.52 14.32
C LEU A 64 -1.10 17.58 14.49
N ARG A 65 -1.45 17.95 15.73
CA ARG A 65 -2.48 18.98 16.00
C ARG A 65 -2.11 20.33 15.39
N SER A 66 -0.84 20.70 15.44
CA SER A 66 -0.37 21.97 14.89
C SER A 66 -0.38 22.04 13.35
N LEU A 67 -0.50 20.90 12.66
CA LEU A 67 -0.57 20.85 11.19
C LEU A 67 -1.97 21.12 10.63
N LEU A 68 -3.01 21.12 11.48
CA LEU A 68 -4.40 21.17 11.08
C LEU A 68 -5.08 22.44 11.58
N SER A 69 -6.11 22.88 10.86
CA SER A 69 -7.05 23.87 11.39
C SER A 69 -7.80 23.28 12.59
N ALA A 70 -8.32 24.14 13.47
CA ALA A 70 -9.09 23.68 14.63
C ALA A 70 -10.31 22.82 14.22
N ASP A 71 -10.98 23.18 13.12
CA ASP A 71 -12.10 22.40 12.58
C ASP A 71 -11.65 21.02 12.08
N ALA A 72 -10.59 20.96 11.26
CA ALA A 72 -10.07 19.70 10.74
C ALA A 72 -9.57 18.78 11.86
N TRP A 73 -8.92 19.33 12.89
CA TRP A 73 -8.50 18.57 14.07
C TRP A 73 -9.70 17.96 14.80
N HIS A 74 -10.72 18.76 15.14
CA HIS A 74 -11.89 18.26 15.86
C HIS A 74 -12.63 17.18 15.07
N ARG A 75 -12.74 17.32 13.75
CA ARG A 75 -13.39 16.32 12.89
C ARG A 75 -12.60 15.03 12.81
N LEU A 76 -11.26 15.12 12.71
CA LEU A 76 -10.39 13.94 12.71
C LEU A 76 -10.42 13.23 14.06
N GLU A 77 -10.32 13.97 15.16
CA GLU A 77 -10.37 13.45 16.53
C GLU A 77 -11.72 12.77 16.83
N ALA A 78 -12.84 13.36 16.38
CA ALA A 78 -14.18 12.79 16.56
C ALA A 78 -14.39 11.46 15.79
N ALA A 79 -13.67 11.25 14.68
CA ALA A 79 -13.71 10.01 13.92
C ALA A 79 -12.70 8.96 14.42
N TRP A 80 -11.71 9.37 15.22
CA TRP A 80 -10.61 8.51 15.63
C TRP A 80 -11.02 7.50 16.71
N PRO A 81 -10.48 6.27 16.70
CA PRO A 81 -10.70 5.34 17.81
C PRO A 81 -10.19 5.90 19.15
N VAL A 82 -10.98 5.70 20.20
CA VAL A 82 -10.67 6.14 21.57
C VAL A 82 -9.83 5.13 22.36
N GLU A 83 -9.70 3.90 21.85
CA GLU A 83 -8.97 2.80 22.49
C GLU A 83 -8.12 2.03 21.46
N GLY A 84 -7.17 1.22 21.96
CA GLY A 84 -6.29 0.39 21.14
C GLY A 84 -5.02 1.10 20.65
N ALA A 85 -4.26 0.43 19.79
CA ALA A 85 -2.92 0.87 19.38
C ALA A 85 -2.89 2.24 18.65
N LEU A 86 -4.02 2.65 18.08
CA LEU A 86 -4.18 3.92 17.37
C LEU A 86 -4.56 5.08 18.31
N ALA A 87 -4.98 4.81 19.53
CA ALA A 87 -5.44 5.81 20.49
C ALA A 87 -4.33 6.21 21.49
N PRO A 88 -4.28 7.47 21.96
CA PRO A 88 -4.99 8.62 21.40
C PRO A 88 -4.35 9.10 20.08
N LEU A 89 -5.13 9.83 19.27
CA LEU A 89 -4.67 10.46 18.02
C LEU A 89 -3.45 11.37 18.24
N ALA A 90 -3.44 12.13 19.33
CA ALA A 90 -2.38 13.09 19.64
C ALA A 90 -0.98 12.47 19.75
N ASP A 91 -0.89 11.19 20.12
CA ASP A 91 0.38 10.50 20.29
C ASP A 91 0.91 9.89 18.98
N LEU A 92 0.12 9.90 17.91
CA LEU A 92 0.53 9.33 16.63
C LEU A 92 1.54 10.23 15.92
N ARG A 93 2.48 9.59 15.23
CA ARG A 93 3.32 10.28 14.24
C ARG A 93 2.42 10.84 13.12
N PRO A 94 2.73 12.00 12.56
CA PRO A 94 1.89 12.60 11.52
C PRO A 94 1.64 11.68 10.32
N TRP A 95 2.65 10.92 9.88
CA TRP A 95 2.47 9.97 8.77
C TRP A 95 1.54 8.80 9.13
N ALA A 96 1.52 8.37 10.41
CA ALA A 96 0.64 7.30 10.84
C ALA A 96 -0.83 7.75 10.75
N ALA A 97 -1.11 9.00 11.15
CA ALA A 97 -2.41 9.59 10.95
C ALA A 97 -2.79 9.71 9.46
N LEU A 98 -1.84 10.13 8.60
CA LEU A 98 -2.05 10.22 7.15
C LEU A 98 -2.48 8.88 6.53
N ILE A 99 -1.83 7.77 6.91
CA ILE A 99 -2.13 6.44 6.35
C ILE A 99 -3.44 5.86 6.90
N VAL A 100 -3.72 6.06 8.20
CA VAL A 100 -4.88 5.46 8.86
C VAL A 100 -6.16 6.25 8.61
N ALA A 101 -6.11 7.58 8.57
CA ALA A 101 -7.32 8.43 8.52
C ALA A 101 -8.28 8.09 7.38
N PRO A 102 -7.84 7.84 6.12
CA PRO A 102 -8.77 7.49 5.04
C PRO A 102 -9.59 6.24 5.33
N THR A 103 -9.00 5.26 6.03
CA THR A 103 -9.65 3.97 6.31
C THR A 103 -10.83 4.10 7.28
N LEU A 104 -10.85 5.15 8.11
CA LEU A 104 -11.96 5.44 9.02
C LEU A 104 -13.26 5.81 8.27
N PHE A 105 -13.13 6.26 7.03
CA PHE A 105 -14.23 6.68 6.17
C PHE A 105 -14.51 5.70 5.03
N GLN A 106 -13.89 4.51 5.08
CA GLN A 106 -14.12 3.45 4.12
C GLN A 106 -14.86 2.29 4.78
N GLN A 107 -15.77 1.68 4.04
CA GLN A 107 -16.36 0.39 4.38
C GLN A 107 -15.54 -0.67 3.67
N VAL A 108 -14.68 -1.36 4.42
CA VAL A 108 -13.67 -2.25 3.86
C VAL A 108 -13.77 -3.68 4.36
N VAL A 109 -13.24 -4.58 3.56
CA VAL A 109 -12.87 -5.94 3.93
C VAL A 109 -11.44 -6.20 3.46
N GLU A 110 -10.82 -7.24 4.00
CA GLU A 110 -9.46 -7.63 3.59
C GLU A 110 -9.35 -7.75 2.06
N GLY A 111 -8.20 -7.44 1.50
CA GLY A 111 -7.90 -7.58 0.08
C GLY A 111 -7.17 -8.89 -0.23
N VAL A 112 -6.12 -8.82 -1.05
CA VAL A 112 -5.39 -9.99 -1.53
C VAL A 112 -4.39 -10.50 -0.50
N GLU A 113 -3.52 -9.62 -0.01
CA GLU A 113 -2.32 -9.99 0.76
C GLU A 113 -2.68 -10.62 2.11
N PRO A 114 -3.58 -10.07 2.94
CA PRO A 114 -3.92 -10.69 4.21
C PRO A 114 -4.53 -12.09 4.04
N ARG A 115 -5.33 -12.29 2.98
CA ARG A 115 -5.92 -13.60 2.65
C ARG A 115 -4.86 -14.57 2.16
N MET A 116 -3.99 -14.13 1.27
CA MET A 116 -2.93 -14.95 0.70
C MET A 116 -1.89 -15.35 1.75
N LEU A 117 -1.49 -14.43 2.63
CA LEU A 117 -0.60 -14.71 3.76
C LEU A 117 -1.21 -15.74 4.71
N ARG A 118 -2.52 -15.64 5.01
CA ARG A 118 -3.22 -16.63 5.84
C ARG A 118 -3.20 -18.03 5.21
N SER A 119 -3.42 -18.12 3.91
CA SER A 119 -3.31 -19.38 3.16
C SER A 119 -1.88 -19.92 3.22
N ALA A 120 -0.87 -19.07 3.02
CA ALA A 120 0.53 -19.46 3.07
C ALA A 120 0.91 -20.03 4.45
N ILE A 121 0.51 -19.36 5.54
CA ILE A 121 0.73 -19.83 6.91
C ILE A 121 0.06 -21.18 7.14
N THR A 122 -1.21 -21.30 6.74
CA THR A 122 -2.01 -22.52 6.96
C THR A 122 -1.46 -23.73 6.19
N GLN A 123 -0.91 -23.49 5.00
CA GLN A 123 -0.39 -24.54 4.11
C GLN A 123 1.14 -24.74 4.25
N GLY A 124 1.81 -23.95 5.10
CA GLY A 124 3.26 -23.99 5.25
C GLY A 124 4.01 -23.54 3.99
N LYS A 125 3.41 -22.71 3.12
CA LYS A 125 4.08 -22.16 1.94
C LYS A 125 5.12 -21.12 2.39
N PRO A 126 6.39 -21.24 1.98
CA PRO A 126 7.42 -20.27 2.33
C PRO A 126 7.04 -18.85 1.89
N TYR A 127 7.26 -17.87 2.78
CA TYR A 127 7.09 -16.47 2.46
C TYR A 127 8.14 -15.60 3.14
N ARG A 128 8.32 -14.37 2.64
CA ARG A 128 9.15 -13.33 3.24
C ARG A 128 8.68 -11.94 2.82
N TYR A 129 9.36 -10.91 3.33
CA TYR A 129 9.03 -9.51 3.10
C TYR A 129 10.12 -8.77 2.31
N LEU A 130 9.71 -7.77 1.51
CA LEU A 130 10.60 -6.89 0.77
C LEU A 130 11.24 -5.84 1.67
N GLU A 131 10.58 -5.43 2.73
CA GLU A 131 11.04 -4.41 3.67
C GLU A 131 10.59 -4.68 5.11
N THR A 132 11.32 -4.07 6.04
CA THR A 132 11.01 -4.10 7.47
C THR A 132 10.09 -2.95 7.86
N ALA A 133 9.40 -3.05 9.00
CA ALA A 133 8.61 -1.94 9.54
C ALA A 133 9.44 -0.67 9.80
N GLN A 134 10.71 -0.81 10.16
CA GLN A 134 11.60 0.35 10.33
C GLN A 134 11.83 1.07 8.99
N GLU A 135 11.96 0.34 7.89
CA GLU A 135 12.14 0.89 6.55
C GLU A 135 10.86 1.58 6.06
N VAL A 136 9.69 0.95 6.28
CA VAL A 136 8.38 1.57 6.03
C VAL A 136 8.26 2.88 6.79
N ALA A 137 8.49 2.85 8.11
CA ALA A 137 8.37 4.03 8.97
C ALA A 137 9.36 5.12 8.55
N ALA A 138 10.62 4.78 8.25
CA ALA A 138 11.62 5.75 7.79
C ALA A 138 11.24 6.39 6.45
N SER A 139 10.68 5.62 5.51
CA SER A 139 10.17 6.17 4.25
C SER A 139 9.02 7.14 4.50
N LEU A 140 8.04 6.76 5.33
CA LEU A 140 6.88 7.60 5.64
C LEU A 140 7.21 8.83 6.49
N GLU A 141 8.24 8.77 7.33
CA GLU A 141 8.77 9.91 8.09
C GLU A 141 9.39 10.98 7.17
N SER A 142 9.78 10.63 5.95
CA SER A 142 10.34 11.58 4.98
C SER A 142 9.28 12.52 4.36
N ILE A 143 7.98 12.25 4.57
CA ILE A 143 6.91 13.08 4.04
C ILE A 143 6.94 14.46 4.74
N PRO A 144 6.98 15.57 3.99
CA PRO A 144 6.91 16.91 4.55
C PRO A 144 5.67 17.12 5.43
N LEU A 145 5.86 17.74 6.60
CA LEU A 145 4.77 17.92 7.57
C LEU A 145 3.63 18.80 7.04
N ASP A 146 3.95 19.80 6.21
CA ASP A 146 2.98 20.65 5.54
C ASP A 146 2.15 19.86 4.51
N ALA A 147 2.77 18.94 3.77
CA ALA A 147 2.07 18.00 2.90
C ALA A 147 1.13 17.08 3.69
N ILE A 148 1.55 16.58 4.85
CA ILE A 148 0.67 15.78 5.74
C ILE A 148 -0.54 16.61 6.21
N GLY A 149 -0.32 17.84 6.68
CA GLY A 149 -1.39 18.74 7.10
C GLY A 149 -2.37 19.04 5.98
N ALA A 150 -1.87 19.35 4.78
CA ALA A 150 -2.68 19.59 3.59
C ALA A 150 -3.50 18.34 3.20
N ALA A 151 -2.89 17.15 3.21
CA ALA A 151 -3.55 15.90 2.86
C ALA A 151 -4.70 15.56 3.82
N LEU A 152 -4.45 15.66 5.13
CA LEU A 152 -5.46 15.44 6.15
C LEU A 152 -6.56 16.52 6.12
N GLY A 153 -6.22 17.78 5.81
CA GLY A 153 -7.20 18.84 5.58
C GLY A 153 -8.12 18.57 4.39
N LEU A 154 -7.55 18.12 3.27
CA LEU A 154 -8.30 17.70 2.07
C LEU A 154 -9.23 16.52 2.39
N LEU A 155 -8.71 15.51 3.09
CA LEU A 155 -9.51 14.38 3.56
C LEU A 155 -10.70 14.85 4.41
N MET A 156 -10.46 15.76 5.38
CA MET A 156 -11.54 16.31 6.17
C MET A 156 -12.53 17.10 5.30
N SER A 157 -12.10 17.81 4.26
CA SER A 157 -13.05 18.55 3.39
C SER A 157 -14.04 17.65 2.63
N ASP A 158 -13.69 16.39 2.36
CA ASP A 158 -14.57 15.43 1.68
C ASP A 158 -14.39 14.00 2.23
N LEU A 159 -15.19 13.68 3.25
CA LEU A 159 -15.13 12.38 3.92
C LEU A 159 -15.61 11.21 3.04
N ALA A 160 -16.32 11.47 1.94
CA ALA A 160 -16.80 10.41 1.07
C ALA A 160 -15.77 10.04 -0.03
N GLU A 161 -14.76 10.87 -0.24
CA GLU A 161 -13.73 10.63 -1.26
C GLU A 161 -12.93 9.33 -1.07
N PRO A 162 -12.50 8.93 0.14
CA PRO A 162 -11.81 7.66 0.33
C PRO A 162 -12.61 6.44 -0.14
N GLN A 163 -13.93 6.40 0.14
CA GLN A 163 -14.79 5.30 -0.29
C GLN A 163 -14.98 5.30 -1.81
N ARG A 164 -15.24 6.46 -2.42
CA ARG A 164 -15.40 6.57 -3.88
C ARG A 164 -14.13 6.16 -4.62
N THR A 165 -12.97 6.62 -4.16
CA THR A 165 -11.69 6.23 -4.76
C THR A 165 -11.42 4.73 -4.61
N LEU A 166 -11.70 4.13 -3.44
CA LEU A 166 -11.57 2.69 -3.24
C LEU A 166 -12.44 1.87 -4.19
N GLU A 167 -13.70 2.25 -4.37
CA GLU A 167 -14.64 1.56 -5.26
C GLU A 167 -14.22 1.65 -6.73
N ARG A 168 -13.81 2.84 -7.17
CA ARG A 168 -13.29 3.07 -8.53
C ARG A 168 -12.02 2.26 -8.79
N MET A 169 -11.06 2.30 -7.87
CA MET A 169 -9.82 1.53 -7.99
C MET A 169 -10.08 0.03 -8.00
N HIS A 170 -11.01 -0.45 -7.17
CA HIS A 170 -11.39 -1.86 -7.14
C HIS A 170 -12.06 -2.32 -8.42
N ALA A 171 -12.91 -1.51 -9.05
CA ALA A 171 -13.50 -1.83 -10.34
C ALA A 171 -12.42 -1.97 -11.43
N ALA A 172 -11.53 -0.98 -11.56
CA ALA A 172 -10.41 -1.04 -12.50
C ALA A 172 -9.47 -2.23 -12.24
N TRP A 173 -9.25 -2.53 -10.95
CA TRP A 173 -8.43 -3.66 -10.53
C TRP A 173 -9.02 -5.02 -10.93
N LEU A 174 -10.34 -5.19 -10.78
CA LEU A 174 -11.05 -6.40 -11.22
C LEU A 174 -10.91 -6.63 -12.73
N ASP A 175 -10.97 -5.55 -13.51
CA ASP A 175 -10.85 -5.59 -14.97
C ASP A 175 -9.39 -5.77 -15.44
N GLY A 176 -8.42 -5.75 -14.52
CA GLY A 176 -7.01 -5.85 -14.85
C GLY A 176 -6.44 -4.56 -15.50
N ASP A 177 -7.20 -3.46 -15.49
CA ASP A 177 -6.85 -2.18 -16.10
C ASP A 177 -5.92 -1.36 -15.19
N LEU A 178 -4.63 -1.61 -15.37
CA LEU A 178 -3.59 -0.99 -14.56
C LEU A 178 -3.40 0.49 -14.90
N ALA A 179 -3.74 0.89 -16.13
CA ALA A 179 -3.69 2.28 -16.57
C ALA A 179 -4.79 3.10 -15.91
N GLU A 180 -6.00 2.54 -15.78
CA GLU A 180 -7.10 3.19 -15.07
C GLU A 180 -6.80 3.30 -13.56
N VAL A 181 -6.23 2.25 -12.93
CA VAL A 181 -5.76 2.34 -11.53
C VAL A 181 -4.77 3.49 -11.34
N GLN A 182 -3.81 3.65 -12.26
CA GLN A 182 -2.86 4.77 -12.24
C GLN A 182 -3.59 6.12 -12.38
N ARG A 183 -4.54 6.22 -13.32
CA ARG A 183 -5.28 7.45 -13.61
C ARG A 183 -6.07 7.90 -12.39
N ILE A 184 -6.77 6.98 -11.72
CA ILE A 184 -7.54 7.27 -10.50
C ILE A 184 -6.60 7.75 -9.38
N ALA A 185 -5.43 7.13 -9.20
CA ALA A 185 -4.46 7.61 -8.21
C ALA A 185 -3.93 9.01 -8.54
N ALA A 186 -3.66 9.30 -9.82
CA ALA A 186 -3.18 10.60 -10.27
C ALA A 186 -4.22 11.74 -10.12
N GLU A 187 -5.52 11.40 -10.10
CA GLU A 187 -6.59 12.37 -9.82
C GLU A 187 -6.65 12.78 -8.34
N SER A 188 -6.14 11.93 -7.43
CA SER A 188 -6.19 12.20 -6.01
C SER A 188 -5.33 13.42 -5.67
N PRO A 189 -5.91 14.49 -5.08
CA PRO A 189 -5.15 15.67 -4.68
C PRO A 189 -4.05 15.32 -3.67
N MET A 190 -4.27 14.32 -2.81
CA MET A 190 -3.29 13.86 -1.82
C MET A 190 -2.05 13.26 -2.48
N PHE A 191 -2.20 12.42 -3.50
CA PHE A 191 -1.06 11.79 -4.17
C PHE A 191 -0.17 12.79 -4.92
N ASN A 192 -0.70 13.96 -5.25
CA ASN A 192 0.03 15.04 -5.93
C ASN A 192 0.75 15.98 -4.96
N LEU A 193 0.59 15.82 -3.64
CA LEU A 193 1.31 16.64 -2.67
C LEU A 193 2.80 16.23 -2.60
N PRO A 194 3.71 17.21 -2.37
CA PRO A 194 5.14 16.95 -2.33
C PRO A 194 5.52 15.83 -1.36
N GLY A 195 6.38 14.91 -1.82
CA GLY A 195 6.95 13.84 -1.00
C GLY A 195 6.03 12.65 -0.70
N ILE A 196 4.70 12.77 -0.87
CA ILE A 196 3.77 11.65 -0.57
C ILE A 196 4.00 10.47 -1.52
N ARG A 197 3.97 10.72 -2.83
CA ARG A 197 4.24 9.69 -3.84
C ARG A 197 5.63 9.09 -3.68
N GLU A 198 6.62 9.93 -3.44
CA GLU A 198 8.02 9.52 -3.28
C GLU A 198 8.18 8.55 -2.09
N ALA A 199 7.57 8.88 -0.94
CA ALA A 199 7.64 8.06 0.27
C ALA A 199 6.82 6.75 0.18
N ILE A 200 5.64 6.79 -0.45
CA ILE A 200 4.72 5.64 -0.52
C ILE A 200 5.09 4.68 -1.66
N LEU A 201 5.64 5.20 -2.78
CA LEU A 201 5.91 4.42 -3.98
C LEU A 201 7.38 4.45 -4.39
N ASP A 202 7.92 5.61 -4.77
CA ASP A 202 9.16 5.67 -5.55
C ASP A 202 10.40 5.19 -4.77
N ALA A 203 10.57 5.66 -3.53
CA ALA A 203 11.70 5.25 -2.68
C ALA A 203 11.68 3.74 -2.43
N ARG A 204 10.48 3.19 -2.19
CA ARG A 204 10.24 1.77 -1.94
C ARG A 204 10.50 0.94 -3.20
N ASN A 205 10.00 1.38 -4.36
CA ASN A 205 10.26 0.73 -5.65
C ASN A 205 11.76 0.57 -5.93
N ARG A 206 12.54 1.64 -5.72
CA ARG A 206 14.00 1.60 -5.93
C ARG A 206 14.70 0.67 -4.95
N ALA A 207 14.30 0.68 -3.68
CA ALA A 207 14.86 -0.20 -2.66
C ALA A 207 14.53 -1.68 -2.92
N TRP A 208 13.29 -1.98 -3.30
CA TRP A 208 12.85 -3.34 -3.60
C TRP A 208 13.48 -3.88 -4.88
N ALA A 209 13.57 -3.07 -5.93
CA ALA A 209 14.22 -3.49 -7.18
C ALA A 209 15.65 -3.99 -6.93
N ALA A 210 16.41 -3.34 -6.04
CA ALA A 210 17.75 -3.81 -5.66
C ALA A 210 17.73 -5.19 -5.00
N ARG A 211 16.76 -5.47 -4.10
CA ARG A 211 16.61 -6.76 -3.39
C ARG A 211 16.10 -7.88 -4.31
N LEU A 212 15.36 -7.51 -5.35
CA LEU A 212 14.73 -8.45 -6.27
C LEU A 212 15.67 -8.95 -7.38
N LYS A 213 16.78 -8.24 -7.66
CA LYS A 213 17.78 -8.64 -8.67
C LYS A 213 18.30 -10.06 -8.46
N ASP A 214 18.55 -10.46 -7.22
CA ASP A 214 19.07 -11.79 -6.89
C ASP A 214 18.02 -12.91 -6.99
N LEU A 215 16.73 -12.57 -7.13
CA LEU A 215 15.67 -13.58 -7.27
C LEU A 215 15.49 -14.03 -8.70
N ALA A 216 15.83 -13.18 -9.66
CA ALA A 216 15.76 -13.50 -11.08
C ALA A 216 16.62 -14.72 -11.45
N THR A 217 17.64 -15.04 -10.65
CA THR A 217 18.57 -16.16 -10.89
C THR A 217 18.17 -17.45 -10.17
N ARG A 218 17.15 -17.42 -9.30
CA ARG A 218 16.72 -18.59 -8.54
C ARG A 218 15.79 -19.48 -9.37
N PRO A 219 15.90 -20.82 -9.26
CA PRO A 219 15.01 -21.73 -9.97
C PRO A 219 13.62 -21.87 -9.31
N GLU A 220 13.47 -21.42 -8.06
CA GLU A 220 12.22 -21.47 -7.30
C GLU A 220 11.17 -20.51 -7.89
N ARG A 221 9.96 -21.01 -8.14
CA ARG A 221 8.83 -20.20 -8.59
C ARG A 221 8.42 -19.22 -7.50
N THR A 222 8.79 -17.96 -7.67
CA THR A 222 8.55 -16.91 -6.68
C THR A 222 7.48 -15.95 -7.16
N LEU A 223 6.43 -15.77 -6.36
CA LEU A 223 5.42 -14.73 -6.58
C LEU A 223 5.67 -13.55 -5.66
N ILE A 224 5.92 -12.38 -6.25
CA ILE A 224 6.05 -11.12 -5.54
C ILE A 224 4.71 -10.40 -5.60
N VAL A 225 4.17 -10.08 -4.44
CA VAL A 225 2.85 -9.47 -4.26
C VAL A 225 3.06 -8.05 -3.71
N VAL A 226 2.74 -7.07 -4.53
CA VAL A 226 2.85 -5.64 -4.22
C VAL A 226 1.58 -4.92 -4.66
N GLY A 227 1.20 -3.86 -3.97
CA GLY A 227 0.06 -3.02 -4.32
C GLY A 227 0.14 -2.59 -5.77
N ALA A 228 -0.99 -2.60 -6.48
CA ALA A 228 -1.04 -2.38 -7.92
C ALA A 228 -0.38 -1.06 -8.36
N LEU A 229 -0.41 -0.03 -7.51
CA LEU A 229 0.26 1.25 -7.78
C LEU A 229 1.79 1.17 -7.85
N HIS A 230 2.41 0.13 -7.28
CA HIS A 230 3.84 -0.13 -7.44
C HIS A 230 4.18 -0.64 -8.85
N LEU A 231 3.21 -1.05 -9.66
CA LEU A 231 3.42 -1.59 -11.00
C LEU A 231 3.04 -0.62 -12.13
N CYS A 232 2.66 0.62 -11.82
CA CYS A 232 2.18 1.58 -12.81
C CYS A 232 2.69 3.00 -12.61
N GLY A 233 2.57 3.80 -13.67
CA GLY A 233 3.12 5.15 -13.73
C GLY A 233 4.65 5.19 -13.84
N PRO A 234 5.23 6.39 -13.98
CA PRO A 234 6.68 6.54 -14.19
C PRO A 234 7.50 6.15 -12.96
N GLY A 235 8.59 5.38 -13.12
CA GLY A 235 9.42 4.99 -11.98
C GLY A 235 8.77 3.93 -11.08
N ASN A 236 7.82 3.18 -11.64
CA ASN A 236 7.26 2.01 -10.99
C ASN A 236 8.33 0.93 -10.75
N LEU A 237 7.97 -0.13 -10.04
CA LEU A 237 8.88 -1.23 -9.71
C LEU A 237 9.43 -1.94 -10.97
N ILE A 238 8.64 -2.08 -12.03
CA ILE A 238 9.06 -2.70 -13.30
C ILE A 238 10.16 -1.85 -13.96
N ASP A 239 9.96 -0.53 -14.01
CA ASP A 239 10.95 0.42 -14.51
C ASP A 239 12.25 0.32 -13.69
N CYS A 240 12.13 0.24 -12.36
CA CYS A 240 13.27 0.15 -11.44
C CYS A 240 14.03 -1.19 -11.54
N LEU A 241 13.33 -2.29 -11.84
CA LEU A 241 13.94 -3.59 -12.09
C LEU A 241 14.79 -3.60 -13.35
N ALA A 242 14.43 -2.77 -14.35
CA ALA A 242 15.07 -2.71 -15.65
C ALA A 242 15.17 -4.09 -16.33
N HIS A 243 14.13 -4.92 -16.15
CA HIS A 243 14.05 -6.27 -16.70
C HIS A 243 12.76 -6.41 -17.54
N PRO A 244 12.80 -7.06 -18.71
CA PRO A 244 11.60 -7.27 -19.52
C PRO A 244 10.52 -8.06 -18.76
N VAL A 245 9.28 -7.63 -18.91
CA VAL A 245 8.12 -8.32 -18.34
C VAL A 245 7.07 -8.57 -19.41
N GLU A 246 6.33 -9.66 -19.25
CA GLU A 246 5.19 -10.01 -20.11
C GLU A 246 3.95 -10.35 -19.28
N PRO A 247 2.74 -10.02 -19.74
CA PRO A 247 1.52 -10.49 -19.11
C PRO A 247 1.46 -12.02 -19.08
N VAL A 248 1.11 -12.60 -17.93
CA VAL A 248 0.95 -14.06 -17.82
C VAL A 248 -0.28 -14.55 -18.59
N PHE A 249 -1.32 -13.72 -18.63
CA PHE A 249 -2.50 -13.94 -19.47
C PHE A 249 -2.50 -12.90 -20.59
N ALA A 250 -2.67 -13.35 -21.83
CA ALA A 250 -2.94 -12.44 -22.93
C ALA A 250 -4.29 -11.74 -22.67
N SER A 251 -4.37 -10.44 -22.93
CA SER A 251 -5.66 -9.75 -23.02
C SER A 251 -6.49 -10.45 -24.09
N THR A 252 -7.61 -11.07 -23.69
CA THR A 252 -8.61 -11.61 -24.61
C THR A 252 -9.32 -10.50 -25.36
#